data_AF-A0AA52HAR5-F1
#
_entry.id   AF-A0AA52HAR5-F1
#
_cell.length_a   1.000
_cell.length_b   1.000
_cell.length_c   1.000
_cell.angle_alpha   90.00
_cell.angle_beta   90.00
_cell.angle_gamma   90.00
#
_symmetry.space_group_name_H-M   'P 1'
#
loop_
_entity.id
_entity.type
_entity.pdbx_description
1 polymer ?
#
loop_
_entity_poly.entity_id
_entity_poly.type
_entity_poly.pdbx_seq_one_letter_code
_entity_poly.pdbx_strand_id
1 'polypeptide(L)'
;MTSFQKEKSIVREYYSALEGATPDTVSEIIGRFVAEDYDWRGVYPFNEKNSAEAVAEAFWKPFLQSWSPVQRREDIFIAGTGVIDGETWVMSMGHFMGLLDAPWFGIPASRKISMLRYADFNCVKDGKIIKTGFFIDIIGVMHQNGINPLPMQTGASFVYPGPRTHDGLQYGDHDPTEAVKTLDLLDQMIADLDMLNKTENDHCPPELLAKAWCDDMIWYGPAGIGATYTIPRYQEQHQYPFRQGLKNKVYNGHVSRFAEGNYACFFGWPNLTNSPKGGFLGMPESDVRADMRVVDVYRRDGDKLAENWVLIDIPYWLKQQGVDILDRTGKILNGY
;
A
#
# COMPACT_ATOMS: atom_id res chain seq x y z
N MET A 1 -5.67 19.28 -22.48
CA MET A 1 -6.03 18.16 -21.58
C MET A 1 -4.87 17.19 -21.60
N THR A 2 -4.29 16.91 -20.45
CA THR A 2 -3.37 15.76 -20.31
C THR A 2 -4.25 14.52 -20.27
N SER A 3 -3.97 13.54 -21.13
CA SER A 3 -4.77 12.32 -21.23
C SER A 3 -3.87 11.13 -20.92
N PHE A 4 -4.38 10.22 -20.08
CA PHE A 4 -3.71 8.99 -19.67
C PHE A 4 -4.45 7.74 -20.17
N GLN A 5 -5.34 7.90 -21.16
CA GLN A 5 -6.25 6.83 -21.60
C GLN A 5 -5.52 5.60 -22.13
N LYS A 6 -4.37 5.79 -22.81
CA LYS A 6 -3.59 4.68 -23.36
C LYS A 6 -2.98 3.84 -22.25
N GLU A 7 -2.33 4.48 -21.29
CA GLU A 7 -1.68 3.86 -20.14
C GLU A 7 -2.71 3.16 -19.25
N LYS A 8 -3.84 3.81 -19.00
CA LYS A 8 -4.99 3.21 -18.31
C LYS A 8 -5.51 1.97 -19.05
N SER A 9 -5.66 2.02 -20.38
CA SER A 9 -6.11 0.86 -21.16
C SER A 9 -5.16 -0.32 -21.00
N ILE A 10 -3.84 -0.08 -21.11
CA ILE A 10 -2.82 -1.13 -20.96
C ILE A 10 -2.93 -1.82 -19.60
N VAL A 11 -3.03 -1.06 -18.52
CA VAL A 11 -3.10 -1.63 -17.16
C VAL A 11 -4.43 -2.35 -16.92
N ARG A 12 -5.54 -1.83 -17.45
CA ARG A 12 -6.84 -2.51 -17.37
C ARG A 12 -6.87 -3.81 -18.17
N GLU A 13 -6.30 -3.80 -19.38
CA GLU A 13 -6.16 -5.01 -20.20
C GLU A 13 -5.26 -6.04 -19.53
N TYR A 14 -4.17 -5.60 -18.90
CA TYR A 14 -3.28 -6.46 -18.10
C TYR A 14 -4.04 -7.16 -16.98
N TYR A 15 -4.78 -6.42 -16.14
CA TYR A 15 -5.52 -7.02 -15.04
C TYR A 15 -6.75 -7.82 -15.47
N SER A 16 -7.40 -7.45 -16.58
CA SER A 16 -8.47 -8.24 -17.20
C SER A 16 -7.93 -9.60 -17.67
N ALA A 17 -6.74 -9.63 -18.26
CA ALA A 17 -6.08 -10.89 -18.64
C ALA A 17 -5.68 -11.72 -17.41
N LEU A 18 -5.21 -11.09 -16.33
CA LEU A 18 -4.87 -11.77 -15.08
C LEU A 18 -6.08 -12.39 -14.38
N GLU A 19 -7.27 -11.81 -14.49
CA GLU A 19 -8.49 -12.35 -13.88
C GLU A 19 -8.89 -13.72 -14.45
N GLY A 20 -8.54 -13.98 -15.72
CA GLY A 20 -8.68 -15.28 -16.37
C GLY A 20 -7.45 -16.19 -16.28
N ALA A 21 -6.41 -15.79 -15.55
CA ALA A 21 -5.15 -16.54 -15.50
C ALA A 21 -5.24 -17.78 -14.61
N THR A 22 -4.40 -18.76 -14.94
CA THR A 22 -4.15 -19.96 -14.14
C THR A 22 -2.68 -19.98 -13.73
N PRO A 23 -2.27 -20.83 -12.78
CA PRO A 23 -0.84 -21.00 -12.46
C PRO A 23 0.03 -21.31 -13.69
N ASP A 24 -0.51 -22.00 -14.70
CA ASP A 24 0.23 -22.37 -15.90
C ASP A 24 0.32 -21.23 -16.94
N THR A 25 -0.67 -20.35 -16.99
CA THR A 25 -0.76 -19.29 -18.02
C THR A 25 -0.28 -17.92 -17.55
N VAL A 26 -0.20 -17.68 -16.23
CA VAL A 26 0.04 -16.34 -15.68
C VAL A 26 1.38 -15.73 -16.09
N SER A 27 2.43 -16.53 -16.24
CA SER A 27 3.75 -16.04 -16.67
C SER A 27 3.72 -15.48 -18.09
N GLU A 28 3.08 -16.20 -19.03
CA GLU A 28 2.92 -15.74 -20.41
C GLU A 28 2.07 -14.47 -20.47
N ILE A 29 0.98 -14.43 -19.69
CA ILE A 29 0.11 -13.26 -19.60
C ILE A 29 0.90 -12.04 -19.15
N ILE A 30 1.68 -12.12 -18.06
CA ILE A 30 2.50 -11.00 -17.60
C ILE A 30 3.49 -10.56 -18.69
N GLY A 31 4.19 -11.52 -19.33
CA GLY A 31 5.18 -11.24 -20.39
C GLY A 31 4.61 -10.48 -21.59
N ARG A 32 3.31 -10.61 -21.87
CA ARG A 32 2.64 -9.85 -22.94
C ARG A 32 2.54 -8.35 -22.63
N PHE A 33 2.46 -7.95 -21.36
CA PHE A 33 2.23 -6.57 -20.95
C PHE A 33 3.47 -5.85 -20.41
N VAL A 34 4.45 -6.59 -19.89
CA VAL A 34 5.69 -5.98 -19.37
C VAL A 34 6.77 -5.82 -20.44
N ALA A 35 7.72 -4.92 -20.20
CA ALA A 35 8.94 -4.77 -20.99
C ALA A 35 10.00 -5.84 -20.64
N GLU A 36 11.05 -5.95 -21.46
CA GLU A 36 12.15 -6.90 -21.20
C GLU A 36 12.99 -6.50 -19.97
N ASP A 37 13.13 -5.20 -19.72
CA ASP A 37 13.86 -4.60 -18.59
C ASP A 37 12.96 -4.25 -17.41
N TYR A 38 11.89 -5.04 -17.22
CA TYR A 38 10.87 -4.82 -16.19
C TYR A 38 11.45 -4.80 -14.77
N ASP A 39 11.13 -3.77 -13.98
CA ASP A 39 11.51 -3.64 -12.56
C ASP A 39 10.29 -3.73 -11.65
N TRP A 40 10.12 -4.86 -10.98
CA TRP A 40 9.00 -5.10 -10.06
C TRP A 40 9.47 -5.09 -8.61
N ARG A 41 8.82 -4.26 -7.78
CA ARG A 41 9.05 -4.14 -6.33
C ARG A 41 7.83 -4.64 -5.57
N GLY A 42 7.89 -5.87 -5.07
CA GLY A 42 6.84 -6.44 -4.20
C GLY A 42 7.23 -6.42 -2.74
N VAL A 43 6.30 -6.09 -1.85
CA VAL A 43 6.50 -6.17 -0.39
C VAL A 43 7.02 -7.53 0.08
N TYR A 44 7.57 -7.61 1.30
CA TYR A 44 8.03 -8.87 1.85
C TYR A 44 6.90 -9.93 1.86
N PRO A 45 7.15 -11.18 1.44
CA PRO A 45 8.47 -11.81 1.19
C PRO A 45 9.00 -11.72 -0.24
N PHE A 46 8.30 -11.04 -1.16
CA PHE A 46 8.59 -11.13 -2.59
C PHE A 46 9.84 -10.33 -2.99
N ASN A 47 9.99 -9.11 -2.49
CA ASN A 47 11.07 -8.18 -2.83
C ASN A 47 11.17 -7.94 -4.34
N GLU A 48 12.32 -7.48 -4.82
CA GLU A 48 12.54 -7.10 -6.21
C GLU A 48 12.56 -8.32 -7.16
N LYS A 49 11.97 -8.18 -8.34
CA LYS A 49 11.98 -9.14 -9.46
C LYS A 49 12.17 -8.38 -10.76
N ASN A 50 12.81 -9.00 -11.73
CA ASN A 50 13.23 -8.33 -12.97
C ASN A 50 12.71 -8.99 -14.25
N SER A 51 11.70 -9.85 -14.15
CA SER A 51 11.10 -10.53 -15.30
C SER A 51 9.68 -11.00 -15.01
N ALA A 52 8.90 -11.21 -16.06
CA ALA A 52 7.55 -11.75 -15.97
C ALA A 52 7.51 -13.11 -15.26
N GLU A 53 8.45 -14.01 -15.60
CA GLU A 53 8.57 -15.34 -14.99
C GLU A 53 8.89 -15.23 -13.50
N ALA A 54 9.86 -14.40 -13.11
CA ALA A 54 10.23 -14.24 -11.72
C ALA A 54 9.08 -13.67 -10.87
N VAL A 55 8.28 -12.76 -11.42
CA VAL A 55 7.08 -12.22 -10.76
C VAL A 55 5.97 -13.28 -10.66
N ALA A 56 5.77 -14.05 -11.73
CA ALA A 56 4.80 -15.14 -11.76
C ALA A 56 5.10 -16.19 -10.70
N GLU A 57 6.34 -16.68 -10.63
CA GLU A 57 6.78 -17.68 -9.65
C GLU A 57 6.72 -17.16 -8.21
N ALA A 58 7.12 -15.90 -7.98
CA ALA A 58 7.20 -15.36 -6.64
C ALA A 58 5.83 -15.12 -6.00
N PHE A 59 4.87 -14.56 -6.75
CA PHE A 59 3.58 -14.14 -6.20
C PHE A 59 2.39 -14.84 -6.85
N TRP A 60 2.25 -14.71 -8.18
CA TRP A 60 0.98 -15.06 -8.84
C TRP A 60 0.69 -16.56 -8.85
N LYS A 61 1.67 -17.41 -9.12
CA LYS A 61 1.46 -18.87 -9.10
C LYS A 61 1.08 -19.37 -7.71
N PRO A 62 1.84 -19.08 -6.62
CA PRO A 62 1.41 -19.45 -5.26
C PRO A 62 0.04 -18.90 -4.88
N PHE A 63 -0.25 -17.67 -5.29
CA PHE A 63 -1.55 -17.03 -5.03
C PHE A 63 -2.70 -17.76 -5.75
N LEU A 64 -2.61 -17.98 -7.06
CA LEU A 64 -3.64 -18.66 -7.86
C LEU A 64 -3.78 -20.16 -7.55
N GLN A 65 -2.75 -20.79 -6.99
CA GLN A 65 -2.84 -22.16 -6.45
C GLN A 65 -3.62 -22.22 -5.13
N SER A 66 -3.55 -21.15 -4.33
CA SER A 66 -4.14 -21.12 -2.99
C SER A 66 -5.52 -20.46 -2.95
N TRP A 67 -5.78 -19.55 -3.88
CA TRP A 67 -7.00 -18.75 -3.97
C TRP A 67 -7.76 -19.09 -5.25
N SER A 68 -9.02 -19.54 -5.13
CA SER A 68 -9.85 -19.83 -6.30
C SER A 68 -11.35 -19.83 -6.00
N PRO A 69 -12.21 -19.29 -6.89
CA PRO A 69 -11.87 -18.32 -7.94
C PRO A 69 -11.42 -16.99 -7.30
N VAL A 70 -10.68 -16.18 -8.05
CA VAL A 70 -10.26 -14.83 -7.63
C VAL A 70 -11.04 -13.77 -8.41
N GLN A 71 -11.45 -12.71 -7.72
CA GLN A 71 -12.01 -11.49 -8.30
C GLN A 71 -11.17 -10.29 -7.84
N ARG A 72 -10.88 -9.37 -8.77
CA ARG A 72 -10.26 -8.09 -8.44
C ARG A 72 -11.34 -7.05 -8.22
N ARG A 73 -11.45 -6.55 -7.00
CA ARG A 73 -12.40 -5.51 -6.59
C ARG A 73 -11.64 -4.20 -6.44
N GLU A 74 -11.70 -3.38 -7.48
CA GLU A 74 -11.00 -2.10 -7.51
C GLU A 74 -11.82 -1.01 -6.81
N ASP A 75 -11.20 -0.30 -5.90
CA ASP A 75 -11.82 0.78 -5.10
C ASP A 75 -11.36 2.17 -5.58
N ILE A 76 -10.09 2.28 -6.00
CA ILE A 76 -9.49 3.51 -6.56
C ILE A 76 -8.65 3.13 -7.77
N PHE A 77 -8.76 3.91 -8.85
CA PHE A 77 -7.98 3.77 -10.08
C PHE A 77 -7.70 5.16 -10.65
N ILE A 78 -6.42 5.53 -10.72
CA ILE A 78 -5.97 6.86 -11.20
C ILE A 78 -4.69 6.75 -12.00
N ALA A 79 -4.40 7.74 -12.83
CA ALA A 79 -3.13 7.89 -13.53
C ALA A 79 -2.59 9.31 -13.46
N GLY A 80 -1.28 9.46 -13.55
CA GLY A 80 -0.66 10.78 -13.53
C GLY A 80 0.81 10.75 -13.91
N THR A 81 1.35 11.93 -14.18
CA THR A 81 2.78 12.12 -14.35
C THR A 81 3.43 12.21 -12.98
N GLY A 82 4.38 11.32 -12.71
CA GLY A 82 5.14 11.28 -11.47
C GLY A 82 5.98 12.54 -11.31
N VAL A 83 5.86 13.23 -10.18
CA VAL A 83 6.65 14.45 -9.90
C VAL A 83 8.11 14.16 -9.55
N ILE A 84 8.47 12.88 -9.40
CA ILE A 84 9.83 12.44 -9.03
C ILE A 84 10.67 12.14 -10.28
N ASP A 85 10.11 11.37 -11.22
CA ASP A 85 10.80 10.84 -12.40
C ASP A 85 10.27 11.41 -13.72
N GLY A 86 9.12 12.11 -13.70
CA GLY A 86 8.45 12.59 -14.90
C GLY A 86 7.78 11.48 -15.73
N GLU A 87 7.69 10.25 -15.21
CA GLU A 87 7.11 9.11 -15.92
C GLU A 87 5.60 9.03 -15.72
N THR A 88 4.90 8.32 -16.61
CA THR A 88 3.46 8.11 -16.48
C THR A 88 3.18 6.86 -15.67
N TRP A 89 2.52 7.05 -14.53
CA TRP A 89 2.13 5.99 -13.62
C TRP A 89 0.62 5.81 -13.62
N VAL A 90 0.18 4.56 -13.49
CA VAL A 90 -1.22 4.19 -13.25
C VAL A 90 -1.26 3.42 -11.94
N MET A 91 -2.07 3.87 -10.99
CA MET A 91 -2.24 3.23 -9.69
C MET A 91 -3.65 2.69 -9.56
N SER A 92 -3.74 1.52 -8.96
CA SER A 92 -4.99 0.97 -8.45
C SER A 92 -4.83 0.46 -7.03
N MET A 93 -5.93 0.48 -6.30
CA MET A 93 -6.00 -0.20 -5.01
C MET A 93 -7.40 -0.75 -4.76
N GLY A 94 -7.47 -1.74 -3.87
CA GLY A 94 -8.70 -2.40 -3.51
C GLY A 94 -8.43 -3.78 -2.92
N HIS A 95 -9.17 -4.79 -3.36
CA HIS A 95 -9.10 -6.15 -2.80
C HIS A 95 -9.06 -7.22 -3.89
N PHE A 96 -8.18 -8.20 -3.74
CA PHE A 96 -8.39 -9.51 -4.36
C PHE A 96 -9.28 -10.35 -3.43
N MET A 97 -10.45 -10.74 -3.92
CA MET A 97 -11.40 -11.59 -3.20
C MET A 97 -11.33 -13.01 -3.76
N GLY A 98 -11.27 -14.01 -2.90
CA GLY A 98 -11.38 -15.41 -3.33
C GLY A 98 -11.64 -16.36 -2.17
N LEU A 99 -11.68 -17.66 -2.46
CA LEU A 99 -11.67 -18.69 -1.42
C LEU A 99 -10.23 -19.13 -1.18
N LEU A 100 -9.77 -19.03 0.07
CA LEU A 100 -8.46 -19.55 0.47
C LEU A 100 -8.56 -21.07 0.70
N ASP A 101 -8.38 -21.81 -0.38
CA ASP A 101 -8.67 -23.25 -0.48
C ASP A 101 -7.44 -24.14 -0.32
N ALA A 102 -6.23 -23.57 -0.43
CA ALA A 102 -4.97 -24.20 -0.04
C ALA A 102 -4.12 -23.25 0.83
N PRO A 103 -3.11 -23.76 1.56
CA PRO A 103 -2.24 -22.91 2.38
C PRO A 103 -1.46 -21.89 1.55
N TRP A 104 -1.34 -20.66 2.05
CA TRP A 104 -0.67 -19.55 1.38
C TRP A 104 0.35 -18.89 2.32
N PHE A 105 1.65 -19.00 2.01
CA PHE A 105 2.75 -18.46 2.84
C PHE A 105 2.67 -18.81 4.33
N GLY A 106 2.35 -20.08 4.63
CA GLY A 106 2.22 -20.57 6.00
C GLY A 106 0.89 -20.25 6.68
N ILE A 107 -0.01 -19.53 6.01
CA ILE A 107 -1.40 -19.35 6.43
C ILE A 107 -2.18 -20.59 5.97
N PRO A 108 -2.82 -21.36 6.88
CA PRO A 108 -3.61 -22.53 6.52
C PRO A 108 -4.83 -22.15 5.67
N ALA A 109 -5.38 -23.12 4.94
CA ALA A 109 -6.60 -22.92 4.17
C ALA A 109 -7.79 -22.62 5.09
N SER A 110 -8.47 -21.49 4.89
CA SER A 110 -9.67 -21.14 5.65
C SER A 110 -10.93 -21.82 5.11
N ARG A 111 -10.91 -22.21 3.81
CA ARG A 111 -12.06 -22.70 3.04
C ARG A 111 -13.25 -21.72 3.04
N LYS A 112 -12.96 -20.43 3.23
CA LYS A 112 -13.92 -19.31 3.32
C LYS A 112 -13.49 -18.18 2.39
N ILE A 113 -14.42 -17.25 2.15
CA ILE A 113 -14.09 -15.97 1.50
C ILE A 113 -12.97 -15.29 2.29
N SER A 114 -11.95 -14.84 1.59
CA SER A 114 -10.86 -14.01 2.10
C SER A 114 -10.66 -12.81 1.18
N MET A 115 -10.19 -11.70 1.74
CA MET A 115 -9.96 -10.43 1.05
C MET A 115 -8.50 -10.01 1.26
N LEU A 116 -7.70 -10.06 0.20
CA LEU A 116 -6.33 -9.54 0.21
C LEU A 116 -6.33 -8.10 -0.30
N ARG A 117 -6.16 -7.14 0.61
CA ARG A 117 -6.03 -5.73 0.24
C ARG A 117 -4.73 -5.52 -0.55
N TYR A 118 -4.80 -4.75 -1.63
CA TYR A 118 -3.65 -4.40 -2.46
C TYR A 118 -3.60 -2.91 -2.78
N ALA A 119 -2.41 -2.43 -3.11
CA ALA A 119 -2.18 -1.23 -3.91
C ALA A 119 -1.04 -1.50 -4.88
N ASP A 120 -1.23 -1.17 -6.16
CA ASP A 120 -0.25 -1.38 -7.21
C ASP A 120 -0.07 -0.13 -8.06
N PHE A 121 1.18 0.17 -8.38
CA PHE A 121 1.60 1.32 -9.18
C PHE A 121 2.34 0.78 -10.39
N ASN A 122 1.84 1.00 -11.60
CA ASN A 122 2.43 0.54 -12.85
C ASN A 122 2.89 1.74 -13.67
N CYS A 123 4.20 1.83 -13.90
CA CYS A 123 4.76 2.80 -14.82
C CYS A 123 4.66 2.27 -16.25
N VAL A 124 4.04 3.05 -17.13
CA VAL A 124 3.82 2.66 -18.52
C VAL A 124 4.68 3.51 -19.45
N LYS A 125 5.39 2.86 -20.35
CA LYS A 125 6.22 3.48 -21.39
C LYS A 125 6.17 2.65 -22.65
N ASP A 126 6.02 3.31 -23.80
CA ASP A 126 6.03 2.67 -25.14
C ASP A 126 5.07 1.46 -25.26
N GLY A 127 3.90 1.55 -24.63
CA GLY A 127 2.88 0.50 -24.68
C GLY A 127 3.11 -0.67 -23.72
N LYS A 128 4.10 -0.59 -22.83
CA LYS A 128 4.50 -1.65 -21.90
C LYS A 128 4.59 -1.15 -20.47
N ILE A 129 4.38 -2.04 -19.52
CA ILE A 129 4.66 -1.78 -18.10
C ILE A 129 6.17 -1.99 -17.89
N ILE A 130 6.88 -0.94 -17.49
CA ILE A 130 8.33 -0.97 -17.27
C ILE A 130 8.71 -1.08 -15.81
N LYS A 131 7.86 -0.59 -14.89
CA LYS A 131 8.10 -0.66 -13.44
C LYS A 131 6.80 -0.93 -12.71
N THR A 132 6.87 -1.66 -11.61
CA THR A 132 5.72 -1.86 -10.72
C THR A 132 6.12 -1.75 -9.25
N GLY A 133 5.36 -1.00 -8.45
CA GLY A 133 5.34 -1.13 -6.99
C GLY A 133 4.09 -1.90 -6.57
N PHE A 134 4.23 -3.02 -5.85
CA PHE A 134 3.12 -3.91 -5.49
C PHE A 134 3.09 -4.17 -3.98
N PHE A 135 2.01 -3.71 -3.35
CA PHE A 135 1.83 -3.74 -1.90
C PHE A 135 0.57 -4.53 -1.56
N ILE A 136 0.66 -5.38 -0.55
CA ILE A 136 -0.46 -6.20 -0.06
C ILE A 136 -0.45 -6.31 1.46
N ASP A 137 -1.63 -6.49 2.06
CA ASP A 137 -1.79 -6.67 3.50
C ASP A 137 -1.90 -8.15 3.90
N ILE A 138 -0.75 -8.82 4.06
CA ILE A 138 -0.70 -10.24 4.47
C ILE A 138 -1.22 -10.42 5.90
N ILE A 139 -0.94 -9.47 6.80
CA ILE A 139 -1.42 -9.53 8.19
C ILE A 139 -2.95 -9.47 8.23
N GLY A 140 -3.57 -8.70 7.34
CA GLY A 140 -5.02 -8.68 7.16
C GLY A 140 -5.61 -10.05 6.80
N VAL A 141 -4.91 -10.86 6.00
CA VAL A 141 -5.32 -12.24 5.70
C VAL A 141 -5.12 -13.15 6.92
N MET A 142 -4.04 -12.96 7.68
CA MET A 142 -3.80 -13.69 8.92
C MET A 142 -4.92 -13.45 9.94
N HIS A 143 -5.33 -12.19 10.14
CA HIS A 143 -6.45 -11.84 11.03
C HIS A 143 -7.77 -12.48 10.59
N GLN A 144 -8.07 -12.52 9.29
CA GLN A 144 -9.26 -13.21 8.75
C GLN A 144 -9.25 -14.72 9.05
N ASN A 145 -8.07 -15.30 9.26
CA ASN A 145 -7.86 -16.70 9.65
C ASN A 145 -7.77 -16.90 11.18
N GLY A 146 -7.99 -15.86 11.99
CA GLY A 146 -7.87 -15.91 13.45
C GLY A 146 -6.42 -15.94 13.95
N ILE A 147 -5.45 -15.65 13.09
CA ILE A 147 -4.01 -15.65 13.41
C ILE A 147 -3.57 -14.23 13.70
N ASN A 148 -3.05 -13.99 14.91
CA ASN A 148 -2.63 -12.67 15.36
C ASN A 148 -1.12 -12.66 15.60
N PRO A 149 -0.29 -12.29 14.60
CA PRO A 149 1.16 -12.28 14.73
C PRO A 149 1.69 -11.06 15.51
N LEU A 150 0.85 -10.07 15.79
CA LEU A 150 1.22 -8.81 16.45
C LEU A 150 0.43 -8.61 17.75
N PRO A 151 0.89 -7.72 18.64
CA PRO A 151 0.09 -7.27 19.78
C PRO A 151 -1.22 -6.61 19.35
N MET A 152 -2.06 -6.30 20.34
CA MET A 152 -3.29 -5.56 20.11
C MET A 152 -3.01 -4.25 19.36
N GLN A 153 -3.68 -4.10 18.22
CA GLN A 153 -3.65 -2.89 17.42
C GLN A 153 -4.45 -1.76 18.10
N THR A 154 -4.07 -0.52 17.82
CA THR A 154 -4.63 0.70 18.43
C THR A 154 -5.86 1.24 17.69
N GLY A 155 -5.94 1.03 16.38
CA GLY A 155 -7.09 1.30 15.53
C GLY A 155 -7.95 0.06 15.25
N ALA A 156 -8.97 0.21 14.41
CA ALA A 156 -9.90 -0.88 14.06
C ALA A 156 -9.54 -1.50 12.69
N SER A 157 -9.46 -2.83 12.59
CA SER A 157 -9.20 -3.53 11.33
C SER A 157 -10.49 -4.21 10.88
N PHE A 158 -10.87 -3.95 9.63
CA PHE A 158 -12.03 -4.49 8.95
C PHE A 158 -11.77 -4.40 7.44
N VAL A 159 -12.71 -4.87 6.61
CA VAL A 159 -12.62 -4.66 5.16
C VAL A 159 -12.86 -3.18 4.88
N TYR A 160 -11.81 -2.46 4.50
CA TYR A 160 -11.93 -1.03 4.29
C TYR A 160 -12.73 -0.73 3.03
N PRO A 161 -13.68 0.20 3.09
CA PRO A 161 -14.43 0.59 1.91
C PRO A 161 -13.54 1.39 0.96
N GLY A 162 -13.94 1.42 -0.31
CA GLY A 162 -13.53 2.48 -1.22
C GLY A 162 -14.04 3.85 -0.78
N PRO A 163 -13.75 4.90 -1.56
CA PRO A 163 -14.08 6.26 -1.19
C PRO A 163 -15.57 6.47 -0.91
N ARG A 164 -15.90 7.27 0.11
CA ARG A 164 -17.30 7.57 0.49
C ARG A 164 -18.15 8.10 -0.67
N THR A 165 -17.52 8.76 -1.63
CA THR A 165 -18.12 9.37 -2.82
C THR A 165 -18.37 8.38 -3.96
N HIS A 166 -17.84 7.16 -3.88
CA HIS A 166 -17.95 6.12 -4.90
C HIS A 166 -17.43 6.55 -6.29
N ASP A 167 -16.54 7.54 -6.32
CA ASP A 167 -15.96 8.13 -7.54
C ASP A 167 -14.46 7.81 -7.67
N GLY A 168 -13.93 6.82 -6.93
CA GLY A 168 -12.51 6.46 -6.93
C GLY A 168 -11.98 5.93 -8.26
N LEU A 169 -12.87 5.46 -9.14
CA LEU A 169 -12.50 4.89 -10.44
C LEU A 169 -12.48 6.00 -11.51
N GLN A 170 -11.36 6.71 -11.60
CA GLN A 170 -11.17 7.84 -12.52
C GLN A 170 -10.88 7.31 -13.94
N TYR A 171 -11.87 6.81 -14.66
CA TYR A 171 -11.67 6.28 -16.02
C TYR A 171 -11.51 7.37 -17.07
N GLY A 172 -12.18 8.51 -16.89
CA GLY A 172 -12.19 9.61 -17.84
C GLY A 172 -10.93 10.47 -17.79
N ASP A 173 -10.89 11.46 -18.68
CA ASP A 173 -9.94 12.57 -18.55
C ASP A 173 -10.49 13.59 -17.55
N HIS A 174 -9.58 14.21 -16.80
CA HIS A 174 -9.90 15.23 -15.80
C HIS A 174 -9.26 16.58 -16.18
N ASP A 175 -9.80 17.66 -15.62
CA ASP A 175 -9.13 18.96 -15.66
C ASP A 175 -7.78 18.85 -14.92
N PRO A 176 -6.64 19.08 -15.60
CA PRO A 176 -5.32 19.00 -14.96
C PRO A 176 -5.16 19.94 -13.77
N THR A 177 -5.93 21.04 -13.71
CA THR A 177 -5.85 21.99 -12.58
C THR A 177 -6.32 21.38 -11.27
N GLU A 178 -7.23 20.39 -11.30
CA GLU A 178 -7.66 19.69 -10.08
C GLU A 178 -6.56 18.80 -9.52
N ALA A 179 -5.80 18.12 -10.38
CA ALA A 179 -4.65 17.33 -9.97
C ALA A 179 -3.56 18.21 -9.34
N VAL A 180 -3.32 19.40 -9.88
CA VAL A 180 -2.37 20.38 -9.30
C VAL A 180 -2.80 20.79 -7.90
N LYS A 181 -4.07 21.18 -7.69
CA LYS A 181 -4.58 21.52 -6.35
C LYS A 181 -4.41 20.37 -5.35
N THR A 182 -4.68 19.14 -5.79
CA THR A 182 -4.55 17.95 -4.94
C THR A 182 -3.09 17.69 -4.58
N LEU A 183 -2.16 17.83 -5.53
CA LEU A 183 -0.72 17.68 -5.29
C LEU A 183 -0.17 18.77 -4.38
N ASP A 184 -0.54 20.03 -4.58
CA ASP A 184 -0.04 21.14 -3.75
C ASP A 184 -0.42 20.95 -2.27
N LEU A 185 -1.67 20.51 -2.03
CA LEU A 185 -2.15 20.20 -0.68
C LEU A 185 -1.41 19.00 -0.07
N LEU A 186 -1.20 17.95 -0.85
CA LEU A 186 -0.45 16.77 -0.43
C LEU A 186 1.01 17.11 -0.11
N ASP A 187 1.64 17.94 -0.92
CA ASP A 187 3.03 18.37 -0.76
C ASP A 187 3.20 19.23 0.50
N GLN A 188 2.25 20.12 0.78
CA GLN A 188 2.22 20.86 2.04
C GLN A 188 2.12 19.92 3.25
N MET A 189 1.22 18.94 3.21
CA MET A 189 1.07 17.94 4.28
C MET A 189 2.36 17.14 4.49
N ILE A 190 2.98 16.65 3.42
CA ILE A 190 4.25 15.90 3.49
C ILE A 190 5.35 16.76 4.12
N ALA A 191 5.46 18.03 3.70
CA ALA A 191 6.45 18.95 4.24
C ALA A 191 6.25 19.21 5.75
N ASP A 192 5.00 19.39 6.20
CA ASP A 192 4.68 19.55 7.61
C ASP A 192 5.05 18.30 8.43
N LEU A 193 4.74 17.09 7.92
CA LEU A 193 5.07 15.82 8.59
C LEU A 193 6.58 15.54 8.63
N ASP A 194 7.32 15.88 7.58
CA ASP A 194 8.78 15.77 7.54
C ASP A 194 9.43 16.77 8.50
N MET A 195 8.87 17.98 8.65
CA MET A 195 9.36 18.94 9.63
C MET A 195 9.21 18.40 11.07
N LEU A 196 8.15 17.65 11.35
CA LEU A 196 8.00 16.98 12.65
C LEU A 196 9.03 15.86 12.86
N ASN A 197 9.53 15.22 11.80
CA ASN A 197 10.63 14.24 11.91
C ASN A 197 11.94 14.94 12.27
N LYS A 198 12.27 16.02 11.54
CA LYS A 198 13.49 16.81 11.75
C LYS A 198 13.55 17.54 13.09
N THR A 199 12.40 17.97 13.62
CA THR A 199 12.31 18.63 14.94
C THR A 199 12.10 17.65 16.09
N GLU A 200 11.90 16.36 15.80
CA GLU A 200 11.53 15.32 16.78
C GLU A 200 10.31 15.70 17.63
N ASN A 201 9.41 16.53 17.09
CA ASN A 201 8.18 16.89 17.78
C ASN A 201 7.17 15.74 17.71
N ASP A 202 7.18 14.92 18.76
CA ASP A 202 6.32 13.75 18.87
C ASP A 202 4.89 14.05 19.36
N HIS A 203 4.59 15.32 19.68
CA HIS A 203 3.30 15.77 20.22
C HIS A 203 2.81 17.05 19.54
N CYS A 204 2.68 17.02 18.22
CA CYS A 204 2.13 18.17 17.51
C CYS A 204 0.64 18.38 17.86
N PRO A 205 0.18 19.64 17.88
CA PRO A 205 -1.21 19.95 18.14
C PRO A 205 -2.08 19.57 16.92
N PRO A 206 -3.38 19.21 17.10
CA PRO A 206 -4.26 18.76 16.01
C PRO A 206 -4.41 19.81 14.89
N GLU A 207 -4.28 21.09 15.21
CA GLU A 207 -4.35 22.21 14.27
C GLU A 207 -3.27 22.12 13.18
N LEU A 208 -2.15 21.44 13.45
CA LEU A 208 -1.13 21.22 12.42
C LEU A 208 -1.67 20.33 11.30
N LEU A 209 -2.36 19.23 11.66
CA LEU A 209 -2.98 18.33 10.68
C LEU A 209 -4.19 19.01 10.01
N ALA A 210 -4.98 19.77 10.79
CA ALA A 210 -6.17 20.46 10.29
C ALA A 210 -5.88 21.53 9.23
N LYS A 211 -4.62 21.91 9.00
CA LYS A 211 -4.22 22.73 7.84
C LYS A 211 -4.51 22.04 6.51
N ALA A 212 -4.28 20.73 6.45
CA ALA A 212 -4.43 19.94 5.24
C ALA A 212 -5.60 18.96 5.31
N TRP A 213 -6.07 18.59 6.49
CA TRP A 213 -7.06 17.53 6.70
C TRP A 213 -8.42 18.09 7.12
N CYS A 214 -9.48 17.41 6.68
CA CYS A 214 -10.81 17.55 7.26
C CYS A 214 -10.79 17.15 8.74
N ASP A 215 -11.61 17.79 9.56
CA ASP A 215 -11.64 17.48 11.00
C ASP A 215 -12.08 16.02 11.26
N ASP A 216 -12.92 15.50 10.36
CA ASP A 216 -13.41 14.13 10.32
C ASP A 216 -12.62 13.21 9.36
N MET A 217 -11.35 13.55 9.06
CA MET A 217 -10.45 12.72 8.25
C MET A 217 -10.47 11.25 8.69
N ILE A 218 -10.61 10.34 7.71
CA ILE A 218 -10.48 8.90 7.94
C ILE A 218 -9.12 8.42 7.44
N TRP A 219 -8.44 7.65 8.27
CA TRP A 219 -7.17 7.04 7.94
C TRP A 219 -7.29 5.51 8.04
N TYR A 220 -7.12 4.82 6.92
CA TYR A 220 -7.24 3.37 6.77
C TYR A 220 -5.87 2.70 6.72
N GLY A 221 -5.28 2.51 7.90
CA GLY A 221 -3.97 1.88 8.10
C GLY A 221 -3.95 0.37 7.91
N PRO A 222 -2.77 -0.24 7.67
CA PRO A 222 -2.65 -1.70 7.53
C PRO A 222 -3.06 -2.45 8.81
N ALA A 223 -3.42 -3.72 8.67
CA ALA A 223 -3.63 -4.61 9.81
C ALA A 223 -2.38 -4.65 10.71
N GLY A 224 -2.59 -4.62 12.03
CA GLY A 224 -1.54 -4.40 13.02
C GLY A 224 -1.48 -2.96 13.56
N ILE A 225 -1.98 -1.98 12.79
CA ILE A 225 -2.24 -0.62 13.27
C ILE A 225 -3.75 -0.36 13.28
N GLY A 226 -4.43 -0.64 12.17
CA GLY A 226 -5.87 -0.44 11.98
C GLY A 226 -6.24 0.97 11.52
N ALA A 227 -7.53 1.18 11.29
CA ALA A 227 -8.12 2.43 10.85
C ALA A 227 -8.55 3.32 12.03
N THR A 228 -8.58 4.63 11.77
CA THR A 228 -8.92 5.69 12.73
C THR A 228 -9.87 6.70 12.10
N TYR A 229 -10.71 7.35 12.91
CA TYR A 229 -11.67 8.36 12.44
C TYR A 229 -11.59 9.64 13.26
N THR A 230 -11.43 10.79 12.60
CA THR A 230 -11.11 12.13 13.14
C THR A 230 -9.63 12.34 13.46
N ILE A 231 -9.19 13.60 13.39
CA ILE A 231 -7.81 13.98 13.73
C ILE A 231 -7.41 13.51 15.14
N PRO A 232 -8.18 13.78 16.23
CA PRO A 232 -7.77 13.34 17.57
C PRO A 232 -7.56 11.83 17.70
N ARG A 233 -8.41 11.02 17.07
CA ARG A 233 -8.26 9.55 17.11
C ARG A 233 -7.12 9.07 16.24
N TYR A 234 -6.88 9.67 15.08
CA TYR A 234 -5.66 9.43 14.31
C TYR A 234 -4.41 9.70 15.14
N GLN A 235 -4.40 10.81 15.89
CA GLN A 235 -3.27 11.13 16.75
C GLN A 235 -3.05 10.08 17.84
N GLU A 236 -4.09 9.76 18.60
CA GLU A 236 -4.03 8.78 19.69
C GLU A 236 -3.68 7.36 19.20
N GLN A 237 -4.27 6.94 18.08
CA GLN A 237 -4.23 5.55 17.64
C GLN A 237 -3.13 5.28 16.60
N HIS A 238 -2.59 6.28 15.92
CA HIS A 238 -1.49 6.07 14.98
C HIS A 238 -0.33 7.05 15.19
N GLN A 239 -0.58 8.36 15.11
CA GLN A 239 0.50 9.36 15.08
C GLN A 239 1.37 9.29 16.34
N TYR A 240 0.77 9.27 17.53
CA TYR A 240 1.50 9.23 18.80
C TYR A 240 2.21 7.88 19.01
N PRO A 241 1.57 6.71 18.83
CA PRO A 241 2.29 5.43 18.85
C PRO A 241 3.49 5.37 17.90
N PHE A 242 3.33 5.88 16.67
CA PHE A 242 4.40 5.92 15.67
C PHE A 242 5.52 6.87 16.10
N ARG A 243 5.17 8.10 16.47
CA ARG A 243 6.15 9.14 16.77
C ARG A 243 6.91 8.87 18.06
N GLN A 244 6.21 8.52 19.12
CA GLN A 244 6.81 8.26 20.43
C GLN A 244 7.52 6.89 20.48
N GLY A 245 7.01 5.91 19.73
CA GLY A 245 7.57 4.56 19.70
C GLY A 245 8.76 4.39 18.74
N LEU A 246 9.09 5.40 17.93
CA LEU A 246 10.19 5.38 16.97
C LEU A 246 11.12 6.59 17.14
N LYS A 247 12.43 6.37 17.01
CA LYS A 247 13.50 7.38 17.06
C LYS A 247 14.29 7.41 15.75
N ASN A 248 15.12 8.44 15.57
CA ASN A 248 16.01 8.59 14.41
C ASN A 248 15.27 8.55 13.05
N LYS A 249 14.06 9.12 13.01
CA LYS A 249 13.15 9.09 11.86
C LYS A 249 13.71 9.93 10.71
N VAL A 250 13.97 9.31 9.57
CA VAL A 250 14.45 9.96 8.34
C VAL A 250 13.44 9.72 7.23
N TYR A 251 13.04 10.80 6.55
CA TYR A 251 12.26 10.74 5.32
C TYR A 251 13.18 10.62 4.11
N ASN A 252 13.00 9.53 3.35
CA ASN A 252 13.85 9.19 2.21
C ASN A 252 13.24 9.60 0.86
N GLY A 253 12.00 10.08 0.85
CA GLY A 253 11.29 10.47 -0.36
C GLY A 253 10.37 9.37 -0.92
N HIS A 254 9.97 9.58 -2.17
CA HIS A 254 9.07 8.71 -2.92
C HIS A 254 9.74 8.21 -4.19
N VAL A 255 9.32 7.03 -4.65
CA VAL A 255 9.64 6.53 -5.98
C VAL A 255 8.69 7.15 -6.99
N SER A 256 7.40 7.17 -6.68
CA SER A 256 6.37 7.83 -7.49
C SER A 256 5.43 8.62 -6.58
N ARG A 257 4.99 9.77 -7.08
CA ARG A 257 3.96 10.63 -6.48
C ARG A 257 3.25 11.39 -7.58
N PHE A 258 1.93 11.28 -7.66
CA PHE A 258 1.10 11.93 -8.68
C PHE A 258 -0.36 12.05 -8.22
N ALA A 259 -1.18 12.74 -9.02
CA ALA A 259 -2.60 12.93 -8.77
C ALA A 259 -3.43 12.91 -10.04
N GLU A 260 -4.72 12.63 -9.88
CA GLU A 260 -5.75 12.77 -10.89
C GLU A 260 -7.05 13.26 -10.25
N GLY A 261 -7.58 14.39 -10.74
CA GLY A 261 -8.76 15.01 -10.15
C GLY A 261 -8.54 15.32 -8.66
N ASN A 262 -9.43 14.81 -7.82
CA ASN A 262 -9.39 14.95 -6.37
C ASN A 262 -8.64 13.82 -5.65
N TYR A 263 -7.93 12.95 -6.37
CA TYR A 263 -7.17 11.85 -5.79
C TYR A 263 -5.68 12.03 -6.00
N ALA A 264 -4.88 11.66 -5.01
CA ALA A 264 -3.42 11.65 -5.11
C ALA A 264 -2.84 10.42 -4.44
N CYS A 265 -1.64 10.05 -4.83
CA CYS A 265 -0.99 8.89 -4.27
C CYS A 265 0.53 9.01 -4.32
N PHE A 266 1.19 8.21 -3.48
CA PHE A 266 2.61 7.97 -3.57
C PHE A 266 2.98 6.60 -3.04
N PHE A 267 4.20 6.16 -3.38
CA PHE A 267 4.87 5.09 -2.65
C PHE A 267 6.36 5.37 -2.51
N GLY A 268 6.97 4.84 -1.45
CA GLY A 268 8.42 4.91 -1.21
C GLY A 268 9.04 3.55 -0.95
N TRP A 269 10.30 3.41 -1.37
CA TRP A 269 11.04 2.14 -1.34
C TRP A 269 12.55 2.35 -1.04
N PRO A 270 12.93 2.66 0.21
CA PRO A 270 12.07 2.90 1.36
C PRO A 270 11.54 4.34 1.40
N ASN A 271 10.43 4.55 2.12
CA ASN A 271 9.86 5.87 2.36
C ASN A 271 10.44 6.53 3.63
N LEU A 272 10.63 5.72 4.67
CA LEU A 272 11.17 6.15 5.96
C LEU A 272 12.25 5.18 6.43
N THR A 273 13.22 5.67 7.19
CA THR A 273 14.14 4.86 7.99
C THR A 273 14.04 5.29 9.44
N ASN A 274 13.99 4.35 10.37
CA ASN A 274 13.85 4.63 11.80
C ASN A 274 14.41 3.49 12.67
N SER A 275 14.45 3.71 13.98
CA SER A 275 14.74 2.68 14.98
C SER A 275 13.65 2.69 16.05
N PRO A 276 13.30 1.54 16.65
CA PRO A 276 12.26 1.48 17.68
C PRO A 276 12.81 2.04 18.99
N LYS A 277 12.02 2.91 19.62
CA LYS A 277 12.25 3.45 20.97
C LYS A 277 11.53 2.62 22.05
N GLY A 278 10.78 1.60 21.62
CA GLY A 278 9.92 0.79 22.47
C GLY A 278 8.43 1.11 22.26
N GLY A 279 7.59 0.08 22.21
CA GLY A 279 6.13 0.19 22.20
C GLY A 279 5.47 0.16 20.82
N PHE A 280 6.08 0.71 19.78
CA PHE A 280 5.51 0.61 18.42
C PHE A 280 5.44 -0.85 17.96
N LEU A 281 4.23 -1.35 17.66
CA LEU A 281 3.93 -2.76 17.40
C LEU A 281 4.41 -3.72 18.51
N GLY A 282 4.56 -3.22 19.74
CA GLY A 282 5.10 -3.94 20.90
C GLY A 282 6.58 -4.33 20.80
N MET A 283 7.34 -3.71 19.90
CA MET A 283 8.77 -3.93 19.81
C MET A 283 9.50 -3.32 21.02
N PRO A 284 10.55 -3.96 21.55
CA PRO A 284 11.46 -3.33 22.51
C PRO A 284 12.26 -2.21 21.84
N GLU A 285 12.94 -1.40 22.67
CA GLU A 285 13.94 -0.47 22.15
C GLU A 285 15.08 -1.24 21.44
N SER A 286 15.53 -0.70 20.31
CA SER A 286 16.66 -1.21 19.54
C SER A 286 17.34 -0.08 18.80
N ASP A 287 18.65 -0.21 18.55
CA ASP A 287 19.42 0.70 17.71
C ASP A 287 19.54 0.23 16.26
N VAL A 288 18.91 -0.90 15.92
CA VAL A 288 18.79 -1.35 14.53
C VAL A 288 18.00 -0.31 13.73
N ARG A 289 18.63 0.25 12.70
CA ARG A 289 17.95 1.07 11.70
C ARG A 289 17.24 0.18 10.71
N ALA A 290 15.93 0.36 10.61
CA ALA A 290 15.07 -0.40 9.72
C ALA A 290 14.33 0.53 8.77
N ASP A 291 14.23 0.06 7.53
CA ASP A 291 13.56 0.73 6.45
C ASP A 291 12.07 0.37 6.40
N MET A 292 11.21 1.35 6.13
CA MET A 292 9.78 1.18 5.92
C MET A 292 9.41 1.50 4.48
N ARG A 293 8.79 0.53 3.81
CA ARG A 293 8.17 0.69 2.49
C ARG A 293 6.70 1.03 2.71
N VAL A 294 6.22 2.11 2.09
CA VAL A 294 4.90 2.70 2.39
C VAL A 294 4.22 3.12 1.09
N VAL A 295 2.91 2.90 1.04
CA VAL A 295 1.98 3.49 0.08
C VAL A 295 0.99 4.33 0.83
N ASP A 296 0.69 5.51 0.27
CA ASP A 296 -0.47 6.31 0.65
C ASP A 296 -1.28 6.69 -0.57
N VAL A 297 -2.61 6.57 -0.45
CA VAL A 297 -3.59 7.06 -1.42
C VAL A 297 -4.55 7.98 -0.68
N TYR A 298 -4.84 9.15 -1.25
CA TYR A 298 -5.65 10.20 -0.64
C TYR A 298 -6.82 10.59 -1.53
N ARG A 299 -7.92 10.98 -0.89
CA ARG A 299 -9.00 11.76 -1.52
C ARG A 299 -9.05 13.15 -0.89
N ARG A 300 -9.09 14.17 -1.75
CA ARG A 300 -9.38 15.57 -1.42
C ARG A 300 -10.89 15.83 -1.50
N ASP A 301 -11.39 16.63 -0.57
CA ASP A 301 -12.71 17.23 -0.55
C ASP A 301 -12.55 18.75 -0.38
N GLY A 302 -12.95 19.54 -1.38
CA GLY A 302 -12.68 20.96 -1.39
C GLY A 302 -11.18 21.27 -1.27
N ASP A 303 -10.79 21.99 -0.23
CA ASP A 303 -9.41 22.42 0.04
C ASP A 303 -8.67 21.51 1.04
N LYS A 304 -9.25 20.37 1.42
CA LYS A 304 -8.72 19.47 2.46
C LYS A 304 -8.73 18.00 2.05
N LEU A 305 -7.86 17.19 2.66
CA LEU A 305 -7.85 15.74 2.54
C LEU A 305 -8.90 15.15 3.47
N ALA A 306 -9.73 14.23 2.96
CA ALA A 306 -10.86 13.66 3.69
C ALA A 306 -10.70 12.16 3.98
N GLU A 307 -10.01 11.43 3.12
CA GLU A 307 -9.74 9.99 3.31
C GLU A 307 -8.31 9.64 2.88
N ASN A 308 -7.67 8.72 3.60
CA ASN A 308 -6.34 8.19 3.29
C ASN A 308 -6.29 6.68 3.48
N TRP A 309 -5.86 5.95 2.45
CA TRP A 309 -5.64 4.52 2.45
C TRP A 309 -4.15 4.21 2.44
N VAL A 310 -3.70 3.47 3.46
CA VAL A 310 -2.27 3.22 3.70
C VAL A 310 -1.96 1.74 3.70
N LEU A 311 -0.83 1.37 3.09
CA LEU A 311 -0.17 0.08 3.28
C LEU A 311 1.28 0.31 3.71
N ILE A 312 1.71 -0.41 4.75
CA ILE A 312 3.10 -0.42 5.22
C ILE A 312 3.58 -1.87 5.15
N ASP A 313 4.78 -2.09 4.62
CA ASP A 313 5.44 -3.41 4.66
C ASP A 313 5.93 -3.73 6.08
N ILE A 314 4.98 -3.87 7.00
CA ILE A 314 5.20 -4.23 8.41
C ILE A 314 5.99 -5.55 8.51
N PRO A 315 5.70 -6.60 7.72
CA PRO A 315 6.51 -7.82 7.73
C PRO A 315 8.00 -7.54 7.44
N TYR A 316 8.32 -6.69 6.46
CA TYR A 316 9.70 -6.30 6.17
C TYR A 316 10.35 -5.50 7.30
N TRP A 317 9.62 -4.53 7.88
CA TRP A 317 10.14 -3.73 8.97
C TRP A 317 10.46 -4.61 10.19
N LEU A 318 9.56 -5.52 10.58
CA LEU A 318 9.77 -6.46 11.68
C LEU A 318 10.91 -7.45 11.42
N LYS A 319 11.05 -7.94 10.18
CA LYS A 319 12.12 -8.85 9.82
C LYS A 319 13.50 -8.22 10.01
N GLN A 320 13.67 -6.95 9.65
CA GLN A 320 14.93 -6.22 9.89
C GLN A 320 15.26 -6.12 11.38
N GLN A 321 14.25 -6.12 12.25
CA GLN A 321 14.40 -6.16 13.71
C GLN A 321 14.59 -7.58 14.28
N GLY A 322 14.75 -8.60 13.42
CA GLY A 322 14.91 -9.99 13.83
C GLY A 322 13.61 -10.75 14.10
N VAL A 323 12.45 -10.19 13.72
CA VAL A 323 11.14 -10.84 13.90
C VAL A 323 10.51 -11.15 12.55
N ASP A 324 10.75 -12.36 12.03
CA ASP A 324 10.05 -12.86 10.84
C ASP A 324 8.69 -13.46 11.22
N ILE A 325 7.63 -12.66 11.07
CA ILE A 325 6.29 -13.09 11.48
C ILE A 325 5.70 -14.20 10.60
N LEU A 326 6.12 -14.29 9.33
CA LEU A 326 5.61 -15.31 8.40
C LEU A 326 6.26 -16.65 8.69
N ASP A 327 7.59 -16.69 8.85
CA ASP A 327 8.32 -17.90 9.25
C ASP A 327 7.88 -18.39 10.65
N ARG A 328 7.78 -17.48 11.62
CA ARG A 328 7.34 -17.82 12.98
C ARG A 328 5.94 -18.42 12.98
N THR A 329 5.00 -17.83 12.22
CA THR A 329 3.64 -18.37 12.09
C THR A 329 3.66 -19.71 11.39
N GLY A 330 4.43 -19.84 10.31
CA GLY A 330 4.58 -21.09 9.56
C GLY A 330 5.05 -22.24 10.44
N LYS A 331 6.04 -22.00 11.32
CA LYS A 331 6.49 -22.99 12.32
C LYS A 331 5.38 -23.35 13.31
N ILE A 332 4.76 -22.35 13.95
CA ILE A 332 3.73 -22.63 14.98
C ILE A 332 2.53 -23.40 14.40
N LEU A 333 2.08 -23.05 13.19
CA LEU A 333 0.86 -23.61 12.61
C LEU A 333 1.09 -24.84 11.73
N ASN A 334 2.28 -24.99 11.12
CA ASN A 334 2.57 -26.03 10.13
C ASN A 334 3.76 -26.95 10.48
N GLY A 335 4.49 -26.76 11.60
CA GLY A 335 5.50 -27.72 12.09
C GLY A 335 6.34 -27.22 13.28
N TYR A 336 6.38 -27.89 14.44
CA TYR A 336 6.46 -29.34 14.70
C TYR A 336 5.34 -29.87 15.57
#